data_AF-A0A6G7Z084-F1
#
_entry.id   AF-A0A6G7Z084-F1
#
_cell.length_a   1.000
_cell.length_b   1.000
_cell.length_c   1.000
_cell.angle_alpha   90.00
_cell.angle_beta   90.00
_cell.angle_gamma   90.00
#
_symmetry.space_group_name_H-M   'P 1'
#
loop_
_entity.id
_entity.type
_entity.pdbx_description
1 polymer ?
#
loop_
_entity_poly.entity_id
_entity_poly.type
_entity_poly.pdbx_seq_one_letter_code
_entity_poly.pdbx_strand_id
1 'polypeptide(L)'
;MYDIDTHGAWLGDAADDLSPERLERFADEWDAITARYADRDDDEEANAALSACVQYLLGETTVEAAGVERRRTQRAEMLALAAARQVARMAALDGMPKATAARVAGFDRMVLLRDLGERPARA
;
A
#
# COMPACT_ATOMS: atom_id res chain seq x y z
N MET A 1 14.30 -19.94 -20.08
CA MET A 1 14.72 -21.10 -19.26
C MET A 1 14.47 -20.68 -17.83
N TYR A 2 13.47 -21.27 -17.18
CA TYR A 2 13.07 -20.94 -15.81
C TYR A 2 14.25 -21.16 -14.86
N ASP A 3 14.69 -20.10 -14.19
CA ASP A 3 15.68 -20.20 -13.11
C ASP A 3 14.96 -20.61 -11.82
N ILE A 4 15.00 -21.92 -11.54
CA ILE A 4 14.36 -22.55 -10.38
C ILE A 4 14.86 -21.96 -9.06
N ASP A 5 16.13 -21.53 -8.98
CA ASP A 5 16.79 -21.27 -7.71
C ASP A 5 16.34 -19.93 -7.08
N THR A 6 16.08 -18.91 -7.91
CA THR A 6 15.67 -17.58 -7.42
C THR A 6 14.15 -17.49 -7.23
N HIS A 7 13.36 -17.93 -8.23
CA HIS A 7 11.90 -17.85 -8.17
C HIS A 7 11.29 -18.90 -7.24
N GLY A 8 11.83 -20.11 -7.23
CA GLY A 8 11.36 -21.19 -6.36
C GLY A 8 11.56 -20.89 -4.88
N ALA A 9 12.68 -20.26 -4.51
CA ALA A 9 12.94 -19.84 -3.14
C ALA A 9 11.95 -18.78 -2.63
N TRP A 10 11.51 -17.86 -3.50
CA TRP A 10 10.50 -16.85 -3.15
C TRP A 10 9.09 -17.45 -3.09
N LEU A 11 8.74 -18.32 -4.04
CA LEU A 11 7.42 -18.97 -4.10
C LEU A 11 7.17 -19.91 -2.90
N GLY A 12 8.22 -20.56 -2.38
CA GLY A 12 8.08 -21.55 -1.32
C GLY A 12 7.11 -22.67 -1.72
N ASP A 13 6.23 -23.06 -0.80
CA ASP A 13 5.26 -24.16 -1.00
C ASP A 13 4.30 -23.92 -2.17
N ALA A 14 4.05 -22.65 -2.56
CA ALA A 14 3.18 -22.33 -3.69
C ALA A 14 3.74 -22.80 -5.04
N ALA A 15 5.04 -23.09 -5.12
CA ALA A 15 5.65 -23.64 -6.32
C ALA A 15 5.08 -25.03 -6.67
N ASP A 16 4.71 -25.84 -5.67
CA ASP A 16 4.19 -27.19 -5.86
C ASP A 16 2.74 -27.20 -6.40
N ASP A 17 2.00 -26.11 -6.18
CA ASP A 17 0.61 -25.94 -6.61
C ASP A 17 0.47 -25.29 -8.00
N LEU A 18 1.59 -24.82 -8.58
CA LEU A 18 1.62 -24.21 -9.92
C LEU A 18 2.00 -25.24 -10.98
N SER A 19 1.25 -25.29 -12.08
CA SER A 19 1.65 -26.08 -13.25
C SER A 19 2.91 -25.48 -13.91
N PRO A 20 3.67 -26.25 -14.69
CA PRO A 20 4.85 -25.74 -15.41
C PRO A 20 4.57 -24.49 -16.25
N GLU A 21 3.41 -24.43 -16.92
CA GLU A 21 3.00 -23.29 -17.73
C GLU A 21 2.71 -22.05 -16.86
N ARG A 22 2.20 -22.25 -15.64
CA ARG A 22 1.96 -21.17 -14.69
C ARG A 22 3.26 -20.69 -14.05
N LEU A 23 4.23 -21.57 -13.82
CA LEU A 23 5.58 -21.20 -13.36
C LEU A 23 6.33 -20.37 -14.42
N GLU A 24 6.23 -20.76 -15.70
CA GLU A 24 6.78 -19.96 -16.80
C GLU A 24 6.13 -18.58 -16.86
N ARG A 25 4.79 -18.52 -16.79
CA ARG A 25 4.07 -17.25 -16.72
C ARG A 25 4.45 -16.41 -15.50
N PHE A 26 4.67 -17.01 -14.34
CA PHE A 26 5.12 -16.31 -13.15
C PHE A 26 6.51 -15.69 -13.37
N ALA A 27 7.42 -16.40 -14.03
CA ALA A 27 8.75 -15.88 -14.36
C ALA A 27 8.68 -14.64 -15.28
N ASP A 28 7.81 -14.67 -16.29
CA ASP A 28 7.60 -13.52 -17.17
C ASP A 28 7.03 -12.31 -16.41
N GLU A 29 6.08 -12.55 -15.50
CA GLU A 29 5.51 -11.48 -14.66
C GLU A 29 6.52 -10.98 -13.63
N TRP A 30 7.39 -11.84 -13.11
CA TRP A 30 8.47 -11.45 -12.20
C TRP A 30 9.39 -10.42 -12.84
N ASP A 31 9.85 -10.67 -14.06
CA ASP A 31 10.69 -9.74 -14.81
C ASP A 31 9.95 -8.42 -15.09
N ALA A 32 8.68 -8.50 -15.48
CA ALA A 32 7.85 -7.33 -15.74
C ALA A 32 7.59 -6.48 -14.48
N ILE A 33 7.36 -7.13 -13.34
CA ILE A 33 7.14 -6.48 -12.04
C ILE A 33 8.44 -5.86 -11.54
N THR A 34 9.54 -6.60 -11.59
CA THR A 34 10.86 -6.09 -11.19
C THR A 34 11.26 -4.87 -12.02
N ALA A 35 10.98 -4.89 -13.33
CA ALA A 35 11.22 -3.74 -14.19
C ALA A 35 10.31 -2.54 -13.87
N ARG A 36 9.06 -2.79 -13.45
CA ARG A 36 8.08 -1.74 -13.08
C ARG A 36 8.46 -1.04 -11.78
N TYR A 37 9.06 -1.76 -10.83
CA TYR A 37 9.44 -1.28 -9.49
C TYR A 37 10.96 -1.22 -9.31
N ALA A 38 11.70 -0.89 -10.37
CA ALA A 38 13.16 -0.94 -10.38
C ALA A 38 13.85 0.11 -9.46
N ASP A 39 13.11 1.15 -9.05
CA ASP A 39 13.59 2.13 -8.09
C ASP A 39 13.48 1.53 -6.67
N ARG A 40 14.66 1.18 -6.12
CA ARG A 40 14.90 0.30 -4.96
C ARG A 40 14.31 0.72 -3.59
N ASP A 41 13.44 1.73 -3.56
CA ASP A 41 12.70 2.10 -2.35
C ASP A 41 11.32 1.39 -2.27
N ASP A 42 10.89 0.69 -3.34
CA ASP A 42 9.55 0.09 -3.49
C ASP A 42 9.52 -1.46 -3.36
N ASP A 43 10.45 -2.07 -2.61
CA ASP A 43 10.52 -3.53 -2.43
C ASP A 43 9.18 -4.10 -1.89
N GLU A 44 8.44 -3.34 -1.08
CA GLU A 44 7.13 -3.74 -0.57
C GLU A 44 6.05 -3.79 -1.66
N GLU A 45 6.06 -2.83 -2.60
CA GLU A 45 5.09 -2.80 -3.71
C GLU A 45 5.35 -3.92 -4.70
N ALA A 46 6.62 -4.17 -5.03
CA ALA A 46 7.03 -5.30 -5.86
C ALA A 46 6.59 -6.63 -5.24
N ASN A 47 6.86 -6.84 -3.94
CA ASN A 47 6.44 -8.06 -3.24
C ASN A 47 4.91 -8.20 -3.16
N ALA A 48 4.17 -7.10 -2.95
CA ALA A 48 2.72 -7.11 -2.98
C ALA A 48 2.18 -7.51 -4.37
N ALA A 49 2.78 -6.99 -5.45
CA ALA A 49 2.42 -7.34 -6.81
C ALA A 49 2.72 -8.81 -7.14
N LEU A 50 3.89 -9.33 -6.74
CA LEU A 50 4.25 -10.73 -6.90
C LEU A 50 3.29 -11.65 -6.13
N SER A 51 2.91 -11.28 -4.91
CA SER A 51 1.96 -12.04 -4.10
C SER A 51 0.58 -12.11 -4.77
N ALA A 52 0.10 -10.98 -5.31
CA ALA A 52 -1.15 -10.92 -6.05
C ALA A 52 -1.09 -11.73 -7.35
N CYS A 53 0.06 -11.76 -8.03
CA CYS A 53 0.29 -12.59 -9.22
C CYS A 53 0.10 -14.08 -8.90
N VAL A 54 0.76 -14.58 -7.84
CA VAL A 54 0.62 -15.99 -7.43
C VAL A 54 -0.82 -16.34 -7.07
N GLN A 55 -1.48 -15.52 -6.25
CA GLN A 55 -2.89 -15.74 -5.88
C GLN A 55 -3.79 -15.80 -7.12
N TYR A 56 -3.52 -14.99 -8.13
CA TYR A 56 -4.28 -15.00 -9.38
C TYR A 56 -4.00 -16.27 -10.20
N LEU A 57 -2.74 -16.71 -10.29
CA LEU A 57 -2.35 -17.94 -10.99
C LEU A 57 -2.92 -19.20 -10.32
N LEU A 58 -3.04 -19.20 -8.99
CA LEU A 58 -3.69 -20.26 -8.22
C LEU A 58 -5.23 -20.19 -8.28
N GLY A 59 -5.80 -19.08 -8.75
CA GLY A 59 -7.25 -18.86 -8.81
C GLY A 59 -7.87 -18.49 -7.45
N GLU A 60 -7.05 -18.13 -6.47
CA GLU A 60 -7.46 -17.71 -5.13
C GLU A 60 -8.00 -16.27 -5.11
N THR A 61 -7.60 -15.46 -6.09
CA THR A 61 -8.09 -14.09 -6.27
C THR A 61 -8.54 -13.81 -7.70
N THR A 62 -9.37 -12.78 -7.83
CA THR A 62 -9.89 -12.27 -9.10
C THR A 62 -9.71 -10.76 -9.15
N VAL A 63 -9.82 -10.17 -10.35
CA VAL A 63 -9.74 -8.71 -10.51
C VAL A 63 -10.85 -8.02 -9.72
N GLU A 64 -12.05 -8.60 -9.67
CA GLU A 64 -13.18 -8.10 -8.91
C GLU A 64 -12.89 -8.13 -7.40
N ALA A 65 -12.36 -9.24 -6.89
CA ALA A 65 -12.00 -9.39 -5.47
C ALA A 65 -10.90 -8.39 -5.06
N ALA A 66 -9.83 -8.28 -5.86
CA ALA A 66 -8.76 -7.29 -5.64
C ALA A 66 -9.32 -5.85 -5.63
N GLY A 67 -10.25 -5.54 -6.54
CA GLY A 67 -10.92 -4.24 -6.59
C GLY A 67 -11.79 -3.94 -5.36
N VAL A 68 -12.49 -4.95 -4.83
CA VAL A 68 -13.28 -4.83 -3.58
C VAL A 68 -12.35 -4.55 -2.40
N GLU A 69 -11.27 -5.32 -2.24
CA GLU A 69 -10.33 -5.14 -1.14
C GLU A 69 -9.64 -3.78 -1.18
N ARG A 70 -9.20 -3.32 -2.36
CA ARG A 70 -8.63 -1.98 -2.51
C ARG A 70 -9.60 -0.89 -2.04
N ARG A 71 -10.87 -0.95 -2.44
CA ARG A 71 -11.89 0.03 -2.02
C ARG A 71 -12.17 -0.04 -0.52
N ARG A 72 -12.19 -1.25 0.05
CA ARG A 72 -12.37 -1.47 1.49
C ARG A 72 -11.25 -0.82 2.29
N THR A 73 -9.99 -1.09 1.91
CA THR A 73 -8.81 -0.53 2.58
C THR A 73 -8.72 0.99 2.42
N GLN A 74 -8.99 1.52 1.21
CA GLN A 74 -9.06 2.96 0.99
C GLN A 74 -10.14 3.62 1.85
N ARG A 75 -11.31 2.98 2.00
CA ARG A 75 -12.36 3.49 2.89
C ARG A 75 -11.92 3.52 4.34
N ALA A 76 -11.21 2.49 4.81
CA ALA A 76 -10.67 2.45 6.16
C ALA A 76 -9.62 3.55 6.40
N GLU A 77 -8.70 3.77 5.46
CA GLU A 77 -7.70 4.84 5.51
C GLU A 77 -8.33 6.23 5.60
N MET A 78 -9.33 6.53 4.75
CA MET A 78 -10.06 7.80 4.82
C MET A 78 -10.75 8.03 6.17
N LEU A 79 -11.34 6.97 6.76
CA LEU A 79 -12.01 7.06 8.06
C LEU A 79 -11.00 7.24 9.20
N ALA A 80 -9.86 6.55 9.15
CA ALA A 80 -8.77 6.70 10.11
C ALA A 80 -8.18 8.11 10.06
N LEU A 81 -7.96 8.68 8.87
CA LEU A 81 -7.50 10.05 8.70
C LEU A 81 -8.51 11.07 9.28
N ALA A 82 -9.80 10.88 9.06
CA ALA A 82 -10.83 11.75 9.63
C ALA A 82 -10.80 11.74 11.17
N ALA A 83 -10.68 10.56 11.78
CA ALA A 83 -10.54 10.42 13.23
C ALA A 83 -9.25 11.07 13.74
N ALA A 84 -8.11 10.82 13.09
CA ALA A 84 -6.81 11.40 13.45
C ALA A 84 -6.84 12.95 13.42
N ARG A 85 -7.47 13.53 12.38
CA ARG A 85 -7.66 14.98 12.27
C ARG A 85 -8.50 15.55 13.41
N GLN A 86 -9.60 14.88 13.76
CA GLN A 86 -10.44 15.33 14.86
C GLN A 86 -9.70 15.30 16.21
N VAL A 87 -8.93 14.24 16.48
CA VAL A 87 -8.11 14.14 17.70
C VAL A 87 -7.03 15.23 17.73
N ALA A 88 -6.31 15.43 16.63
CA ALA A 88 -5.28 16.48 16.53
C ALA A 88 -5.87 17.89 16.74
N ARG A 89 -7.09 18.15 16.23
CA ARG A 89 -7.82 19.39 16.44
C ARG A 89 -8.12 19.62 17.93
N MET A 90 -8.64 18.61 18.63
CA MET A 90 -8.93 18.72 20.06
C MET A 90 -7.64 18.92 20.86
N ALA A 91 -6.60 18.13 20.60
CA ALA A 91 -5.30 18.27 21.26
C ALA A 91 -4.69 19.68 21.09
N ALA A 92 -4.84 20.27 19.90
CA ALA A 92 -4.37 21.64 19.65
C ALA A 92 -5.16 22.69 20.45
N LEU A 93 -6.48 22.51 20.58
CA LEU A 93 -7.33 23.37 21.43
C LEU A 93 -7.02 23.18 22.92
N ASP A 94 -6.59 21.98 23.31
CA ASP A 94 -6.18 21.64 24.67
C ASP A 94 -4.72 22.05 24.99
N GLY A 95 -4.07 22.80 24.08
CA GLY A 95 -2.77 23.44 24.32
C GLY A 95 -1.57 22.74 23.68
N MET A 96 -1.75 21.62 22.96
CA MET A 96 -0.66 21.03 22.18
C MET A 96 -0.24 21.98 21.03
N PRO A 97 1.06 22.17 20.77
CA PRO A 97 1.50 22.94 19.60
C PRO A 97 0.96 22.33 18.30
N LYS A 98 0.28 23.15 17.47
CA LYS A 98 -0.39 22.72 16.23
C LYS A 98 0.51 21.95 15.27
N ALA A 99 1.76 22.39 15.11
CA ALA A 99 2.73 21.70 14.27
C ALA A 99 3.03 20.28 14.80
N THR A 100 3.13 20.13 16.13
CA THR A 100 3.31 18.84 16.78
C THR A 100 2.07 17.95 16.63
N ALA A 101 0.87 18.49 16.87
CA ALA A 101 -0.38 17.75 16.75
C ALA A 101 -0.58 17.16 15.34
N ALA A 102 -0.36 17.96 14.29
CA ALA A 102 -0.48 17.50 12.91
C ALA A 102 0.59 16.45 12.54
N ARG A 103 1.86 16.69 12.92
CA ARG A 103 2.97 15.76 12.66
C ARG A 103 2.75 14.41 13.32
N VAL A 104 2.35 14.38 14.60
CA VAL A 104 2.11 13.13 15.33
C VAL A 104 0.91 12.38 14.77
N ALA A 105 -0.14 13.11 14.36
CA ALA A 105 -1.30 12.51 13.72
C ALA A 105 -1.10 12.13 12.24
N GLY A 106 0.09 12.38 11.68
CA GLY A 106 0.48 11.90 10.36
C GLY A 106 -0.07 12.71 9.19
N PHE A 107 -0.33 14.02 9.35
CA PHE A 107 -0.84 14.84 8.24
C PHE A 107 -0.28 16.27 8.24
N ASP A 108 -0.46 16.97 7.11
CA ASP A 108 0.07 18.31 6.90
C ASP A 108 -0.56 19.36 7.85
N ARG A 109 0.28 20.20 8.45
CA ARG A 109 -0.15 21.27 9.38
C ARG A 109 -1.21 22.21 8.78
N MET A 110 -1.17 22.46 7.48
CA MET A 110 -2.12 23.31 6.77
C MET A 110 -3.54 22.75 6.79
N VAL A 111 -3.69 21.42 6.84
CA VAL A 111 -5.00 20.78 7.03
C VAL A 111 -5.53 21.09 8.42
N LEU A 112 -4.69 21.00 9.46
CA LEU A 112 -5.09 21.32 10.83
C LEU A 112 -5.49 22.79 10.99
N LEU A 113 -4.70 23.71 10.43
CA LEU A 113 -5.03 25.14 10.47
C LEU A 113 -6.36 25.44 9.78
N ARG A 114 -6.66 24.75 8.66
CA ARG A 114 -7.95 24.85 7.99
C ARG A 114 -9.10 24.34 8.88
N ASP A 115 -8.91 23.23 9.58
CA ASP A 115 -9.91 22.63 10.49
C ASP A 115 -10.15 23.48 11.75
N LEU A 116 -9.18 24.31 12.13
CA LEU A 116 -9.29 25.32 13.18
C LEU A 116 -9.85 26.66 12.68
N GLY A 117 -9.99 26.85 11.37
CA GLY A 117 -10.41 28.12 10.76
C GLY A 117 -9.30 29.19 10.66
N GLU A 118 -8.05 28.82 10.91
CA GLU A 118 -6.90 29.73 11.03
C GLU A 118 -6.03 29.79 9.75
N ARG A 119 -6.64 29.98 8.56
CA ARG A 119 -5.85 30.04 7.32
C ARG A 119 -4.78 31.15 7.41
N PRO A 120 -3.52 30.90 7.05
CA PRO A 120 -2.56 31.99 6.89
C PRO A 120 -3.07 32.95 5.82
N ALA A 121 -2.93 34.25 6.08
CA ALA A 121 -3.26 35.28 5.11
C ALA A 121 -2.53 34.95 3.80
N ARG A 122 -3.26 35.00 2.67
CA ARG A 122 -2.59 34.97 1.36
C ARG A 122 -1.71 36.22 1.29
N ALA A 123 -0.41 36.01 1.06
CA ALA A 123 0.51 37.07 0.66
C ALA A 123 0.15 37.57 -0.74
#